data_AF-A0A410UIP7-F1
#
_entry.id   AF-A0A410UIP7-F1
#
_cell.length_a   1.000
_cell.length_b   1.000
_cell.length_c   1.000
_cell.angle_alpha   90.00
_cell.angle_beta   90.00
_cell.angle_gamma   90.00
#
_symmetry.space_group_name_H-M   'P 1'
#
loop_
_entity.id
_entity.type
_entity.pdbx_description
1 polymer ?
#
loop_
_entity_poly.entity_id
_entity_poly.type
_entity_poly.pdbx_seq_one_letter_code
_entity_poly.pdbx_strand_id
1 'polypeptide(L)'
;MKASWIKASALVVGVVIGSVSFSAYAQKNVEVSALEVDVSASQYVMQSNEIAAKLAPVKAIDDLKACIARTPVDSSPLNYLSPAAKSRFLSSLQFNEKGVSSFSYADLEAEMTPSQIYEVLSLFGIQRTVSFMKRARVMNDTDRLIMGMPNAPLGQCNGGNMPGLPLPGCDHDGYRCVGHGSCAQSMSMICTSNC
;
A
#
# COMPACT_ATOMS: atom_id res chain seq x y z
N MET A 1 33.68 -74.05 26.86
CA MET A 1 33.58 -72.63 26.47
C MET A 1 34.81 -71.86 26.96
N LYS A 2 35.84 -71.70 26.11
CA LYS A 2 36.83 -70.61 26.14
C LYS A 2 37.37 -70.48 24.72
N ALA A 3 37.25 -69.28 24.15
CA ALA A 3 37.77 -68.91 22.85
C ALA A 3 39.26 -68.53 22.96
N SER A 4 40.02 -68.94 21.96
CA SER A 4 41.33 -68.43 21.55
C SER A 4 41.42 -68.91 20.08
N TRP A 5 41.92 -68.19 19.08
CA TRP A 5 43.28 -67.68 18.93
C TRP A 5 43.32 -66.51 17.93
N ILE A 6 44.33 -65.68 18.16
CA ILE A 6 44.83 -64.48 17.48
C ILE A 6 45.16 -64.70 16.00
N LYS A 7 44.93 -63.68 15.13
CA LYS A 7 45.88 -63.08 14.15
C LYS A 7 45.41 -61.66 13.80
N ALA A 8 46.12 -60.63 14.28
CA ALA A 8 47.21 -59.92 13.60
C ALA A 8 46.73 -58.96 12.49
N SER A 9 46.88 -57.66 12.71
CA SER A 9 47.92 -56.86 12.04
C SER A 9 47.64 -55.36 12.18
N ALA A 10 48.68 -54.65 12.57
CA ALA A 10 48.71 -53.22 12.74
C ALA A 10 48.54 -52.48 11.41
N LEU A 11 47.79 -51.38 11.43
CA LEU A 11 48.06 -50.25 10.55
C LEU A 11 47.71 -48.97 11.31
N VAL A 12 48.75 -48.34 11.85
CA VAL A 12 48.69 -47.00 12.43
C VAL A 12 48.55 -46.03 11.28
N VAL A 13 47.36 -45.45 11.11
CA VAL A 13 47.17 -44.23 10.32
C VAL A 13 46.83 -43.14 11.31
N GLY A 14 47.80 -42.26 11.56
CA GLY A 14 47.58 -41.03 12.30
C GLY A 14 46.66 -40.12 11.49
N VAL A 15 45.39 -40.04 11.88
CA VAL A 15 44.49 -39.00 11.41
C VAL A 15 44.75 -37.77 12.28
N VAL A 16 45.47 -36.80 11.71
CA VAL A 16 45.54 -35.44 12.23
C VAL A 16 44.12 -34.88 12.17
N ILE A 17 43.48 -34.77 13.33
CA ILE A 17 42.19 -34.08 13.47
C ILE A 17 42.50 -32.59 13.32
N GLY A 18 42.54 -32.13 12.07
CA GLY A 18 42.43 -30.70 11.77
C GLY A 18 41.04 -30.26 12.21
N SER A 19 40.95 -29.66 13.39
CA SER A 19 39.74 -28.99 13.88
C SER A 19 39.41 -27.84 12.94
N VAL A 20 38.65 -28.12 11.89
CA VAL A 20 37.92 -27.09 11.16
C VAL A 20 36.86 -26.55 12.11
N SER A 21 37.15 -25.37 12.65
CA SER A 21 36.22 -24.59 13.44
C SER A 21 34.98 -24.31 12.59
N PHE A 22 33.93 -25.12 12.77
CA PHE A 22 32.61 -24.79 12.28
C PHE A 22 32.22 -23.46 12.92
N SER A 23 32.12 -22.46 12.05
CA SER A 23 31.94 -21.06 12.41
C SER A 23 30.75 -20.90 13.34
N ALA A 24 31.02 -20.31 14.50
CA ALA A 24 30.02 -19.59 15.26
C ALA A 24 29.50 -18.43 14.40
N TYR A 25 28.53 -18.71 13.53
CA TYR A 25 27.55 -17.69 13.16
C TYR A 25 26.72 -17.44 14.41
N ALA A 26 27.27 -16.59 15.27
CA ALA A 26 26.53 -15.95 16.33
C ALA A 26 25.28 -15.33 15.70
N GLN A 27 24.10 -15.84 16.07
CA GLN A 27 22.87 -15.06 15.96
C GLN A 27 23.08 -13.82 16.82
N LYS A 28 23.53 -12.75 16.18
CA LYS A 28 23.46 -11.41 16.74
C LYS A 28 21.97 -11.09 16.78
N ASN A 29 21.35 -11.26 17.95
CA ASN A 29 20.03 -10.73 18.21
C ASN A 29 20.12 -9.22 18.01
N VAL A 30 19.66 -8.75 16.85
CA VAL A 30 19.49 -7.32 16.62
C VAL A 30 18.26 -6.96 17.44
N GLU A 31 18.47 -6.35 18.61
CA GLU A 31 17.45 -5.54 19.26
C GLU A 31 17.18 -4.36 18.32
N VAL A 32 16.30 -4.59 17.35
CA VAL A 32 15.80 -3.49 16.52
C VAL A 32 14.96 -2.64 17.45
N SER A 33 15.42 -1.41 17.70
CA SER A 33 14.65 -0.41 18.43
C SER A 33 13.31 -0.20 17.71
N ALA A 34 12.21 -0.11 18.44
CA ALA A 34 10.88 0.14 17.86
C ALA A 34 10.88 1.35 16.90
N LEU A 35 11.74 2.34 17.15
CA LEU A 35 11.93 3.52 16.30
C LEU A 35 12.55 3.19 14.93
N GLU A 36 13.43 2.19 14.82
CA GLU A 36 14.04 1.78 13.55
C GLU A 36 13.06 0.96 12.69
N VAL A 37 12.20 0.16 13.32
CA VAL A 37 11.10 -0.55 12.62
C VAL A 37 10.11 0.45 12.03
N ASP A 38 9.73 1.47 12.80
CA ASP A 38 8.73 2.47 12.40
C ASP A 38 9.20 3.36 11.22
N VAL A 39 10.48 3.74 11.19
CA VAL A 39 11.06 4.52 10.07
C VAL A 39 11.05 3.70 8.77
N SER A 40 11.35 2.40 8.85
CA SER A 40 11.35 1.52 7.66
C SER A 40 9.94 1.35 7.06
N ALA A 41 8.90 1.23 7.89
CA ALA A 41 7.52 1.11 7.44
C ALA A 41 7.01 2.40 6.79
N SER A 42 7.35 3.56 7.38
CA SER A 42 7.07 4.89 6.83
C SER A 42 7.66 5.06 5.42
N GLN A 43 8.95 4.75 5.25
CA GLN A 43 9.64 4.84 3.97
C GLN A 43 9.03 3.91 2.92
N TYR A 44 8.68 2.69 3.32
CA TYR A 44 8.04 1.72 2.44
C TYR A 44 6.70 2.23 1.89
N VAL A 45 5.85 2.83 2.74
CA VAL A 45 4.56 3.40 2.33
C VAL A 45 4.77 4.54 1.32
N MET A 46 5.71 5.46 1.59
CA MET A 46 6.01 6.56 0.66
C MET A 46 6.49 6.05 -0.71
N GLN A 47 7.40 5.08 -0.70
CA GLN A 47 7.93 4.50 -1.94
C GLN A 47 6.85 3.76 -2.72
N SER A 48 6.01 2.98 -2.04
CA SER A 48 4.86 2.30 -2.66
C SER A 48 3.90 3.29 -3.32
N ASN A 49 3.61 4.40 -2.65
CA ASN A 49 2.74 5.46 -3.18
C ASN A 49 3.34 6.13 -4.41
N GLU A 50 4.64 6.42 -4.39
CA GLU A 50 5.34 6.98 -5.54
C GLU A 50 5.32 6.02 -6.74
N ILE A 51 5.58 4.74 -6.50
CA ILE A 51 5.51 3.71 -7.54
C ILE A 51 4.10 3.65 -8.13
N ALA A 52 3.07 3.60 -7.29
CA ALA A 52 1.67 3.59 -7.73
C ALA A 52 1.34 4.81 -8.61
N ALA A 53 1.74 6.00 -8.20
CA ALA A 53 1.53 7.22 -8.97
C ALA A 53 2.27 7.20 -10.31
N LYS A 54 3.52 6.70 -10.36
CA LYS A 54 4.29 6.61 -11.60
C LYS A 54 3.73 5.57 -12.57
N LEU A 55 3.20 4.46 -12.06
CA LEU A 55 2.66 3.35 -12.86
C LEU A 55 1.16 3.50 -13.18
N ALA A 56 0.49 4.50 -12.61
CA ALA A 56 -0.93 4.76 -12.83
C ALA A 56 -1.25 4.92 -14.33
N PRO A 57 -2.23 4.16 -14.87
CA PRO A 57 -2.69 4.31 -16.24
C PRO A 57 -3.31 5.68 -16.55
N VAL A 58 -3.94 6.33 -15.57
CA VAL A 58 -4.66 7.60 -15.73
C VAL A 58 -4.03 8.68 -14.86
N LYS A 59 -3.33 9.62 -15.50
CA LYS A 59 -2.68 10.76 -14.82
C LYS A 59 -3.33 12.10 -15.15
N ALA A 60 -4.02 12.18 -16.29
CA ALA A 60 -4.76 13.34 -16.72
C ALA A 60 -6.15 12.96 -17.29
N ILE A 61 -6.97 13.98 -17.54
CA ILE A 61 -8.33 13.80 -18.09
C ILE A 61 -8.32 13.13 -19.47
N ASP A 62 -7.29 13.38 -20.29
CA ASP A 62 -7.19 12.76 -21.62
C ASP A 62 -6.77 11.29 -21.53
N ASP A 63 -5.97 10.91 -20.53
CA ASP A 63 -5.68 9.50 -20.24
C ASP A 63 -6.95 8.77 -19.81
N LEU A 64 -7.82 9.42 -19.01
CA LEU A 64 -9.10 8.85 -18.60
C LEU A 64 -10.00 8.57 -19.80
N LYS A 65 -10.13 9.54 -20.72
CA LYS A 65 -10.90 9.35 -21.96
C LYS A 65 -10.31 8.22 -22.80
N ALA A 66 -8.99 8.17 -22.95
CA ALA A 66 -8.30 7.12 -23.70
C ALA A 66 -8.49 5.74 -23.06
N CYS A 67 -8.42 5.66 -21.73
CA CYS A 67 -8.67 4.44 -20.97
C CYS A 67 -10.09 3.93 -21.21
N ILE A 68 -11.10 4.79 -21.03
CA ILE A 68 -12.51 4.45 -21.26
C ILE A 68 -12.76 4.00 -22.71
N ALA A 69 -12.11 4.65 -23.69
CA ALA A 69 -12.30 4.32 -25.10
C ALA A 69 -11.63 2.99 -25.52
N ARG A 70 -10.54 2.60 -24.86
CA ARG A 70 -9.76 1.40 -25.22
C ARG A 70 -10.16 0.16 -24.42
N THR A 71 -10.73 0.32 -23.23
CA THR A 71 -11.11 -0.81 -22.39
C THR A 71 -12.48 -1.34 -22.81
N PRO A 72 -12.62 -2.66 -23.10
CA PRO A 72 -13.92 -3.28 -23.31
C PRO A 72 -14.87 -2.99 -22.16
N VAL A 73 -16.17 -2.82 -22.46
CA VAL A 73 -17.17 -2.47 -21.45
C VAL A 73 -17.20 -3.52 -20.33
N ASP A 74 -17.11 -4.80 -20.63
CA ASP A 74 -17.24 -5.83 -19.57
C ASP A 74 -15.98 -6.02 -18.72
N SER A 75 -14.88 -5.32 -19.02
CA SER A 75 -13.59 -5.51 -18.33
C SER A 75 -13.09 -4.29 -17.56
N SER A 76 -13.78 -3.15 -17.63
CA SER A 76 -13.35 -1.95 -16.89
C SER A 76 -13.77 -2.04 -15.42
N PRO A 77 -12.84 -1.87 -14.44
CA PRO A 77 -13.20 -1.76 -13.02
C PRO A 77 -14.21 -0.64 -12.73
N LEU A 78 -14.26 0.40 -13.58
CA LEU A 78 -15.24 1.49 -13.44
C LEU A 78 -16.69 1.02 -13.62
N ASN A 79 -16.92 -0.18 -14.15
CA ASN A 79 -18.26 -0.74 -14.37
C ASN A 79 -18.78 -1.57 -13.20
N TYR A 80 -18.04 -1.65 -12.08
CA TYR A 80 -18.60 -2.05 -10.80
C TYR A 80 -19.64 -1.04 -10.28
N LEU A 81 -19.48 0.23 -10.66
CA LEU A 81 -20.44 1.29 -10.36
C LEU A 81 -21.64 1.25 -11.30
N SER A 82 -22.80 1.58 -10.76
CA SER A 82 -23.98 1.91 -11.57
C SER A 82 -23.66 3.07 -12.53
N PRO A 83 -24.30 3.17 -13.71
CA PRO A 83 -24.00 4.22 -14.67
C PRO A 83 -24.08 5.64 -14.09
N ALA A 84 -25.04 5.89 -13.19
CA ALA A 84 -25.21 7.18 -12.53
C ALA A 84 -24.09 7.46 -11.52
N ALA A 85 -23.72 6.48 -10.70
CA ALA A 85 -22.63 6.60 -9.74
C ALA A 85 -21.27 6.78 -10.42
N LYS A 86 -21.02 6.01 -11.50
CA LYS A 86 -19.84 6.18 -12.36
C LYS A 86 -19.76 7.61 -12.88
N SER A 87 -20.84 8.16 -13.42
CA SER A 87 -20.85 9.53 -13.94
C SER A 87 -20.51 10.55 -12.86
N ARG A 88 -21.11 10.45 -11.66
CA ARG A 88 -20.82 11.34 -10.53
C ARG A 88 -19.37 11.22 -10.05
N PHE A 89 -18.88 10.00 -9.86
CA PHE A 89 -17.49 9.75 -9.48
C PHE A 89 -16.52 10.39 -10.47
N LEU A 90 -16.67 10.10 -11.77
CA LEU A 90 -15.78 10.66 -12.80
C LEU A 90 -15.84 12.18 -12.88
N SER A 91 -17.03 12.78 -12.67
CA SER A 91 -17.20 14.23 -12.64
C SER A 91 -16.59 14.90 -11.40
N SER A 92 -16.36 14.14 -10.33
CA SER A 92 -15.75 14.64 -9.09
C SER A 92 -14.22 14.67 -9.12
N LEU A 93 -13.60 13.98 -10.09
CA LEU A 93 -12.15 13.89 -10.23
C LEU A 93 -11.55 15.26 -10.56
N GLN A 94 -10.62 15.70 -9.75
CA GLN A 94 -9.77 16.87 -10.01
C GLN A 94 -8.35 16.39 -10.27
N PHE A 95 -7.74 16.96 -11.31
CA PHE A 95 -6.40 16.61 -11.76
C PHE A 95 -5.48 17.83 -11.69
N ASN A 96 -4.20 17.57 -11.45
CA ASN A 96 -3.10 18.50 -11.66
C ASN A 96 -1.91 17.76 -12.31
N GLU A 97 -0.75 18.40 -12.38
CA GLU A 97 0.46 17.83 -12.98
C GLU A 97 1.01 16.58 -12.26
N LYS A 98 0.58 16.32 -11.02
CA LYS A 98 0.97 15.16 -10.21
C LYS A 98 -0.06 14.03 -10.26
N GLY A 99 -1.22 14.24 -10.88
CA GLY A 99 -2.31 13.27 -10.99
C GLY A 99 -3.60 13.74 -10.31
N VAL A 100 -4.37 12.80 -9.76
CA VAL A 100 -5.62 13.14 -9.05
C VAL A 100 -5.30 13.90 -7.77
N SER A 101 -5.79 15.13 -7.65
CA SER A 101 -5.68 15.99 -6.47
C SER A 101 -6.89 15.88 -5.54
N SER A 102 -8.07 15.53 -6.09
CA SER A 102 -9.28 15.29 -5.32
C SER A 102 -10.31 14.45 -6.04
N PHE A 103 -11.17 13.79 -5.26
CA PHE A 103 -12.29 13.02 -5.78
C PHE A 103 -13.34 12.78 -4.69
N SER A 104 -14.58 12.48 -5.08
CA SER A 104 -15.62 12.03 -4.16
C SER A 104 -15.59 10.52 -3.99
N TYR A 105 -15.73 10.05 -2.75
CA TYR A 105 -15.79 8.63 -2.44
C TYR A 105 -17.19 8.13 -2.05
N ALA A 106 -18.20 9.01 -2.05
CA ALA A 106 -19.55 8.70 -1.58
C ALA A 106 -20.19 7.50 -2.30
N ASP A 107 -20.13 7.51 -3.64
CA ASP A 107 -20.66 6.43 -4.47
C ASP A 107 -19.78 5.17 -4.40
N LEU A 108 -18.47 5.33 -4.23
CA LEU A 108 -17.52 4.22 -4.11
C LEU A 108 -17.85 3.36 -2.89
N GLU A 109 -18.00 3.99 -1.73
CA GLU A 109 -18.30 3.29 -0.48
C GLU A 109 -19.75 2.77 -0.42
N ALA A 110 -20.68 3.36 -1.18
CA ALA A 110 -22.07 2.94 -1.20
C ALA A 110 -22.30 1.68 -2.03
N GLU A 111 -21.61 1.52 -3.16
CA GLU A 111 -21.91 0.47 -4.13
C GLU A 111 -20.91 -0.71 -4.07
N MET A 112 -19.64 -0.47 -3.69
CA MET A 112 -18.54 -1.42 -3.89
C MET A 112 -17.93 -1.97 -2.59
N THR A 113 -17.24 -3.11 -2.72
CA THR A 113 -16.36 -3.63 -1.66
C THR A 113 -14.98 -2.96 -1.70
N PRO A 114 -14.20 -2.97 -0.60
CA PRO A 114 -12.85 -2.41 -0.60
C PRO A 114 -11.94 -2.91 -1.73
N SER A 115 -11.99 -4.21 -2.09
CA SER A 115 -11.21 -4.75 -3.21
C SER A 115 -11.61 -4.14 -4.56
N GLN A 116 -12.91 -3.98 -4.81
CA GLN A 116 -13.41 -3.33 -6.03
C GLN A 116 -13.00 -1.85 -6.10
N ILE A 117 -13.09 -1.13 -4.98
CA ILE A 117 -12.65 0.26 -4.89
C ILE A 117 -11.14 0.33 -5.13
N TYR A 118 -10.35 -0.59 -4.55
CA TYR A 118 -8.91 -0.65 -4.74
C TYR A 118 -8.55 -0.80 -6.22
N GLU A 119 -9.22 -1.68 -6.96
CA GLU A 119 -9.01 -1.83 -8.40
C GLU A 119 -9.34 -0.55 -9.17
N VAL A 120 -10.48 0.09 -8.88
CA VAL A 120 -10.88 1.37 -9.50
C VAL A 120 -9.84 2.46 -9.24
N LEU A 121 -9.41 2.63 -7.99
CA LEU A 121 -8.48 3.68 -7.60
C LEU A 121 -7.04 3.40 -8.05
N SER A 122 -6.69 2.14 -8.32
CA SER A 122 -5.40 1.76 -8.89
C SER A 122 -5.22 2.28 -10.32
N LEU A 123 -6.31 2.54 -11.06
CA LEU A 123 -6.26 3.21 -12.36
C LEU A 123 -5.62 4.60 -12.25
N PHE A 124 -5.72 5.23 -11.08
CA PHE A 124 -5.29 6.60 -10.81
C PHE A 124 -4.08 6.67 -9.85
N GLY A 125 -3.56 5.53 -9.37
CA GLY A 125 -2.43 5.48 -8.43
C GLY A 125 -2.75 5.98 -7.02
N ILE A 126 -4.02 6.02 -6.63
CA ILE A 126 -4.50 6.54 -5.34
C ILE A 126 -5.23 5.47 -4.49
N GLN A 127 -5.00 4.20 -4.79
CA GLN A 127 -5.66 3.06 -4.14
C GLN A 127 -5.40 2.94 -2.63
N ARG A 128 -4.32 3.55 -2.10
CA ARG A 128 -4.11 3.57 -0.64
C ARG A 128 -5.17 4.35 0.14
N THR A 129 -5.94 5.20 -0.55
CA THR A 129 -7.01 5.99 0.06
C THR A 129 -8.28 5.17 0.36
N VAL A 130 -8.36 3.90 -0.06
CA VAL A 130 -9.50 3.02 0.26
C VAL A 130 -9.73 2.91 1.77
N SER A 131 -8.68 2.95 2.59
CA SER A 131 -8.82 2.83 4.04
C SER A 131 -9.60 4.00 4.68
N PHE A 132 -9.82 5.13 3.99
CA PHE A 132 -10.72 6.20 4.45
C PHE A 132 -12.22 5.84 4.30
N MET A 133 -12.58 4.86 3.46
CA MET A 133 -13.96 4.54 3.10
C MET A 133 -14.59 3.57 4.10
N LYS A 134 -14.72 4.02 5.35
CA LYS A 134 -15.14 3.18 6.49
C LYS A 134 -16.53 2.57 6.36
N ARG A 135 -17.35 3.06 5.42
CA ARG A 135 -18.72 2.56 5.17
C ARG A 135 -18.78 1.52 4.04
N ALA A 136 -17.66 1.25 3.36
CA ALA A 136 -17.61 0.24 2.30
C ALA A 136 -17.91 -1.16 2.85
N ARG A 137 -18.61 -1.97 2.05
CA ARG A 137 -19.03 -3.31 2.43
C ARG A 137 -17.86 -4.29 2.38
N VAL A 138 -17.32 -4.66 3.55
CA VAL A 138 -16.26 -5.67 3.70
C VAL A 138 -16.86 -7.07 3.55
N MET A 139 -16.42 -7.83 2.55
CA MET A 139 -16.96 -9.16 2.23
C MET A 139 -16.00 -10.31 2.54
N ASN A 140 -14.70 -10.07 2.53
CA ASN A 140 -13.68 -11.13 2.66
C ASN A 140 -12.41 -10.65 3.40
N ASP A 141 -11.43 -11.55 3.55
CA ASP A 141 -10.14 -11.24 4.18
C ASP A 141 -9.32 -10.22 3.40
N THR A 142 -9.34 -10.26 2.06
CA THR A 142 -8.66 -9.27 1.22
C THR A 142 -9.18 -7.86 1.48
N ASP A 143 -10.50 -7.70 1.60
CA ASP A 143 -11.13 -6.42 1.94
C ASP A 143 -10.66 -5.93 3.32
N ARG A 144 -10.55 -6.82 4.31
CA ARG A 144 -10.03 -6.48 5.64
C ARG A 144 -8.58 -6.01 5.59
N LEU A 145 -7.74 -6.69 4.79
CA LEU A 145 -6.34 -6.31 4.60
C LEU A 145 -6.23 -4.93 3.95
N ILE A 146 -7.04 -4.64 2.92
CA ILE A 146 -7.09 -3.33 2.27
C ILE A 146 -7.53 -2.23 3.24
N MET A 147 -8.56 -2.48 4.04
CA MET A 147 -9.03 -1.52 5.04
C MET A 147 -8.03 -1.28 6.18
N GLY A 148 -7.14 -2.25 6.43
CA GLY A 148 -6.04 -2.16 7.40
C GLY A 148 -4.76 -1.53 6.86
N MET A 149 -4.68 -1.20 5.56
CA MET A 149 -3.48 -0.58 5.00
C MET A 149 -3.25 0.82 5.61
N PRO A 150 -2.01 1.13 6.05
CA PRO A 150 -1.63 2.48 6.40
C PRO A 150 -1.81 3.40 5.19
N ASN A 151 -2.60 4.45 5.35
CA ASN A 151 -2.77 5.52 4.36
C ASN A 151 -1.67 6.59 4.45
N ALA A 152 -0.83 6.52 5.48
CA ALA A 152 0.21 7.49 5.77
C ALA A 152 1.38 6.82 6.49
N PRO A 153 2.61 7.34 6.29
CA PRO A 153 3.71 7.12 7.21
C PRO A 153 3.33 7.48 8.65
N LEU A 154 3.63 6.58 9.60
CA LEU A 154 3.31 6.78 11.02
C LEU A 154 3.81 8.15 11.52
N GLY A 155 2.89 8.96 12.07
CA GLY A 155 3.19 10.23 12.73
C GLY A 155 3.39 11.45 11.83
N GLN A 156 3.44 11.30 10.49
CA GLN A 156 3.65 12.45 9.58
C GLN A 156 2.36 13.09 9.07
N CYS A 157 1.24 12.36 9.11
CA CYS A 157 -0.07 12.88 8.68
C CYS A 157 -1.04 13.14 9.83
N ASN A 158 -0.72 12.66 11.02
CA ASN A 158 -1.38 13.10 12.25
C ASN A 158 -0.76 14.44 12.63
N GLY A 159 -1.42 15.55 12.29
CA GLY A 159 -1.08 16.86 12.85
C GLY A 159 -0.96 16.74 14.37
N GLY A 160 0.27 16.75 14.89
CA GLY A 160 0.52 16.54 16.31
C GLY A 160 -0.38 17.47 17.13
N ASN A 161 -1.34 16.91 17.89
CA ASN A 161 -2.25 17.61 18.79
C ASN A 161 -2.93 18.92 18.29
N MET A 162 -2.96 19.19 16.98
CA MET A 162 -3.69 20.30 16.37
C MET A 162 -4.82 19.74 15.51
N PRO A 163 -6.04 19.59 16.05
CA PRO A 163 -7.18 19.20 15.25
C PRO A 163 -7.46 20.27 14.19
N GLY A 164 -7.33 19.90 12.90
CA GLY A 164 -7.95 20.65 11.80
C GLY A 164 -7.05 21.32 10.77
N LEU A 165 -5.72 21.10 10.78
CA LEU A 165 -4.88 21.56 9.66
C LEU A 165 -4.36 20.37 8.83
N PRO A 166 -4.76 20.24 7.55
CA PRO A 166 -4.24 19.22 6.66
C PRO A 166 -2.74 19.45 6.46
N LEU A 167 -1.92 18.46 6.83
CA LEU A 167 -0.48 18.52 6.60
C LEU A 167 -0.15 18.33 5.11
N PRO A 168 0.82 19.09 4.56
CA PRO A 168 1.28 18.90 3.18
C PRO A 168 1.83 17.49 2.97
N GLY A 169 1.49 16.87 1.83
CA GLY A 169 2.00 15.54 1.46
C GLY A 169 1.20 14.35 1.99
N CYS A 170 0.03 14.59 2.59
CA CYS A 170 -0.85 13.58 3.13
C CYS A 170 -2.21 13.57 2.42
N ASP A 171 -2.88 12.42 2.43
CA ASP A 171 -4.27 12.30 2.00
C ASP A 171 -5.21 12.63 3.19
N HIS A 172 -6.31 13.33 2.93
CA HIS A 172 -7.27 13.77 3.95
C HIS A 172 -8.70 13.50 3.50
N ASP A 173 -9.46 12.71 4.27
CA ASP A 173 -10.88 12.52 4.05
C ASP A 173 -11.71 13.68 4.62
N GLY A 174 -12.82 13.99 3.96
CA GLY A 174 -13.65 15.15 4.29
C GLY A 174 -13.08 16.49 3.80
N TYR A 175 -12.09 16.45 2.89
CA TYR A 175 -11.48 17.64 2.29
C TYR A 175 -11.41 17.52 0.77
N ARG A 176 -11.31 18.66 0.08
CA ARG A 176 -10.98 18.78 -1.34
C ARG A 176 -9.84 19.77 -1.53
N CYS A 177 -9.09 19.59 -2.61
CA CYS A 177 -8.06 20.49 -3.05
C CYS A 177 -8.67 21.81 -3.53
N VAL A 178 -8.09 22.94 -3.12
CA VAL A 178 -8.48 24.29 -3.55
C VAL A 178 -7.31 25.11 -4.09
N GLY A 179 -6.09 24.60 -3.94
CA GLY A 179 -4.85 25.20 -4.43
C GLY A 179 -3.66 24.35 -4.01
N HIS A 180 -2.47 24.65 -4.52
CA HIS A 180 -1.26 23.86 -4.25
C HIS A 180 -1.02 23.68 -2.74
N GLY A 181 -0.99 22.42 -2.30
CA GLY A 181 -0.84 22.00 -0.90
C GLY A 181 -1.97 22.46 0.03
N SER A 182 -3.11 22.92 -0.51
CA SER A 182 -4.19 23.55 0.25
C SER A 182 -5.50 22.79 0.11
N CYS A 183 -5.95 22.19 1.21
CA CYS A 183 -7.21 21.45 1.28
C CYS A 183 -8.27 22.24 2.06
N ALA A 184 -9.52 22.27 1.56
CA ALA A 184 -10.67 22.85 2.24
C ALA A 184 -11.72 21.78 2.54
N GLN A 185 -12.48 21.94 3.63
CA GLN A 185 -13.49 20.96 4.03
C GLN A 185 -14.55 20.76 2.94
N SER A 186 -14.86 19.51 2.65
CA SER A 186 -15.90 19.10 1.71
C SER A 186 -16.34 17.69 2.03
N MET A 187 -17.64 17.51 2.27
CA MET A 187 -18.19 16.20 2.63
C MET A 187 -17.92 15.15 1.56
N SER A 188 -17.54 13.95 2.01
CA SER A 188 -17.32 12.77 1.16
C SER A 188 -16.34 13.01 0.00
N MET A 189 -15.36 13.90 0.20
CA MET A 189 -14.23 14.14 -0.70
C MET A 189 -12.94 13.70 -0.03
N ILE A 190 -11.96 13.29 -0.83
CA ILE A 190 -10.58 13.11 -0.39
C ILE A 190 -9.72 14.17 -1.08
N CYS A 191 -8.95 14.90 -0.28
CA CYS A 191 -7.85 15.74 -0.75
C CYS A 191 -6.59 14.88 -0.73
N THR A 192 -5.99 14.63 -1.88
CA THR A 192 -4.85 13.71 -1.95
C THR A 192 -3.53 14.45 -1.66
N SER A 193 -2.48 13.68 -1.42
CA SER A 193 -1.10 14.18 -1.31
C SER A 193 -0.60 14.92 -2.56
N ASN A 194 -1.33 14.84 -3.68
CA ASN A 194 -0.98 15.49 -4.93
C ASN A 194 -1.40 16.97 -5.01
N CYS A 195 -2.32 17.43 -4.16
CA CYS A 195 -3.02 18.73 -4.26
C CYS A 195 -2.16 19.98 -4.57
#